data_AF-A0A2X2M7W6-F1
#
_entry.id   AF-A0A2X2M7W6-F1
#
_cell.length_a   1.000
_cell.length_b   1.000
_cell.length_c   1.000
_cell.angle_alpha   90.00
_cell.angle_beta   90.00
_cell.angle_gamma   90.00
#
_symmetry.space_group_name_H-M   'P 1'
#
loop_
_entity.id
_entity.type
_entity.pdbx_description
1 polymer ?
#
loop_
_entity_poly.entity_id
_entity_poly.type
_entity_poly.pdbx_seq_one_letter_code
_entity_poly.pdbx_strand_id
1 'polypeptide(L)'
;MLVETNVDIHSIVPVGQDPHEYEVKPKDIKKLTDADVILYNGLNLETGNGWFEKALEQAGKSLKDKKVIAVSKDVKPIYLNGEEGNKDKQDPHAWLSLDNGIKYVKQFNKHLSITTKNIKQIMKSKVTNTLLNWKN
;
A
#
# COMPACT_ATOMS: atom_id res chain seq x y z
N MET A 1 -7.11 -23.65 -4.34
CA MET A 1 -7.42 -23.20 -2.97
C MET A 1 -6.24 -22.37 -2.49
N LEU A 2 -6.37 -21.03 -2.47
CA LEU A 2 -5.27 -20.10 -2.22
C LEU A 2 -5.34 -19.61 -0.77
N VAL A 3 -4.26 -19.85 -0.02
CA VAL A 3 -3.94 -19.33 1.33
C VAL A 3 -4.84 -19.83 2.47
N GLU A 4 -4.42 -20.91 3.13
CA GLU A 4 -4.82 -21.20 4.53
C GLU A 4 -3.90 -20.42 5.48
N THR A 5 -4.24 -19.16 5.74
CA THR A 5 -3.87 -18.45 6.97
C THR A 5 -4.94 -17.39 7.21
N ASN A 6 -5.60 -17.40 8.37
CA ASN A 6 -6.66 -16.47 8.75
C ASN A 6 -6.15 -15.02 8.77
N VAL A 7 -6.28 -14.30 7.66
CA VAL A 7 -5.99 -12.86 7.58
C VAL A 7 -7.29 -12.14 7.24
N ASP A 8 -7.79 -11.31 8.15
CA ASP A 8 -8.87 -10.36 7.87
C ASP A 8 -8.25 -9.09 7.26
N ILE A 9 -8.67 -8.74 6.04
CA ILE A 9 -8.13 -7.60 5.30
C ILE A 9 -9.23 -6.55 5.15
N HIS A 10 -8.96 -5.36 5.67
CA HIS A 10 -9.79 -4.18 5.46
C HIS A 10 -9.06 -3.16 4.58
N SER A 11 -9.71 -2.71 3.52
CA SER A 11 -9.22 -1.62 2.66
C SER A 11 -10.01 -0.34 2.96
N ILE A 12 -9.29 0.76 3.20
CA ILE A 12 -9.89 2.05 3.57
C ILE A 12 -10.48 2.72 2.32
N VAL A 13 -9.65 2.95 1.29
CA VAL A 13 -10.06 3.62 0.06
C VAL A 13 -10.75 2.59 -0.86
N PRO A 14 -12.04 2.78 -1.21
CA PRO A 14 -12.76 1.86 -2.09
C PRO A 14 -12.17 1.83 -3.51
N VAL A 15 -12.40 0.73 -4.22
CA VAL A 15 -12.02 0.61 -5.62
C VAL A 15 -12.64 1.75 -6.44
N GLY A 16 -11.81 2.39 -7.26
CA GLY A 16 -12.21 3.49 -8.15
C GLY A 16 -12.22 4.88 -7.48
N GLN A 17 -11.89 4.98 -6.20
CA GLN A 17 -11.71 6.28 -5.53
C GLN A 17 -10.24 6.68 -5.45
N ASP A 18 -10.01 7.98 -5.35
CA ASP A 18 -8.67 8.57 -5.27
C ASP A 18 -8.08 8.35 -3.85
N PRO A 19 -6.90 7.70 -3.72
CA PRO A 19 -6.22 7.56 -2.44
C PRO A 19 -5.37 8.77 -2.04
N HIS A 20 -5.14 9.75 -2.92
CA HIS A 20 -4.38 10.96 -2.60
C HIS A 20 -5.07 11.79 -1.52
N GLU A 21 -6.38 11.94 -1.64
CA GLU A 21 -7.24 12.62 -0.69
C GLU A 21 -8.49 11.78 -0.44
N TYR A 22 -8.73 11.40 0.81
CA TYR A 22 -9.85 10.54 1.18
C TYR A 22 -10.52 10.96 2.48
N GLU A 23 -11.84 10.93 2.50
CA GLU A 23 -12.64 11.13 3.72
C GLU A 23 -12.82 9.80 4.45
N VAL A 24 -12.05 9.62 5.52
CA VAL A 24 -12.04 8.40 6.33
C VAL A 24 -13.34 8.26 7.12
N LYS A 25 -13.96 7.07 7.06
CA LYS A 25 -15.23 6.81 7.74
C LYS A 25 -14.99 6.32 9.18
N PRO A 26 -15.95 6.47 10.11
CA PRO A 26 -15.80 5.97 11.47
C PRO A 26 -15.47 4.47 11.56
N LYS A 27 -15.99 3.66 10.63
CA LYS A 27 -15.66 2.23 10.53
C LYS A 27 -14.18 1.97 10.21
N ASP A 28 -13.55 2.87 9.45
CA ASP A 28 -12.15 2.74 9.03
C ASP A 28 -11.23 3.10 10.19
N ILE A 29 -11.60 4.11 10.99
CA ILE A 29 -10.90 4.41 12.25
C ILE A 29 -10.93 3.21 13.20
N LYS A 30 -12.11 2.58 13.37
CA LYS A 30 -12.21 1.37 14.20
C LYS A 30 -11.32 0.24 13.67
N LYS A 31 -11.33 0.00 12.36
CA LYS A 31 -10.46 -1.00 11.73
C LYS A 31 -8.98 -0.66 11.88
N LEU A 32 -8.60 0.62 11.81
CA LEU A 32 -7.24 1.07 12.10
C LEU A 32 -6.86 0.84 13.56
N THR A 33 -7.74 1.11 14.52
CA THR A 33 -7.49 0.85 15.95
C THR A 33 -7.24 -0.63 16.20
N ASP A 34 -8.12 -1.49 15.69
CA ASP A 34 -8.08 -2.93 15.92
C ASP A 34 -6.98 -3.65 15.10
N ALA A 35 -6.41 -3.00 14.07
CA ALA A 35 -5.46 -3.64 13.16
C ALA A 35 -4.17 -4.08 13.85
N ASP A 36 -3.81 -5.35 13.66
CA ASP A 36 -2.49 -5.88 14.02
C ASP A 36 -1.37 -5.25 13.19
N VAL A 37 -1.60 -5.05 11.90
CA VAL A 37 -0.64 -4.46 10.95
C VAL A 37 -1.38 -3.49 10.05
N ILE A 38 -0.78 -2.33 9.82
CA ILE A 38 -1.28 -1.32 8.89
C ILE A 38 -0.26 -1.17 7.76
N LEU A 39 -0.74 -1.26 6.53
CA LEU A 39 0.07 -1.20 5.32
C LEU A 39 -0.39 0.02 4.52
N TYR A 40 0.54 0.88 4.16
CA TYR A 40 0.26 2.09 3.37
C TYR A 40 1.34 2.29 2.30
N ASN A 41 1.06 3.05 1.26
CA ASN A 41 1.98 3.27 0.16
C ASN A 41 3.17 4.11 0.62
N GLY A 42 2.95 5.27 1.22
CA GLY A 42 3.99 6.28 1.43
C GLY A 42 4.36 6.97 0.12
N LEU A 43 5.60 7.44 -0.02
CA LEU A 43 6.06 8.23 -1.18
C LEU A 43 5.13 9.41 -1.51
N ASN A 44 4.56 10.05 -0.48
CA ASN A 44 3.63 11.17 -0.63
C ASN A 44 2.26 10.81 -1.28
N LEU A 45 1.78 9.56 -1.18
CA LEU A 45 0.44 9.19 -1.67
C LEU A 45 -0.65 9.68 -0.71
N GLU A 46 -0.69 9.15 0.51
CA GLU A 46 -1.81 9.38 1.43
C GLU A 46 -1.70 10.69 2.24
N THR A 47 -1.24 11.77 1.59
CA THR A 47 -0.86 13.03 2.24
C THR A 47 -1.80 14.20 1.95
N GLY A 48 -2.80 14.03 1.07
CA GLY A 48 -3.83 15.04 0.81
C GLY A 48 -4.52 15.46 2.11
N ASN A 49 -4.39 16.73 2.50
CA ASN A 49 -4.83 17.26 3.80
C ASN A 49 -4.35 16.43 5.03
N GLY A 50 -3.27 15.65 4.88
CA GLY A 50 -2.75 14.73 5.89
C GLY A 50 -3.74 13.65 6.34
N TRP A 51 -4.66 13.22 5.46
CA TRP A 51 -5.81 12.41 5.85
C TRP A 51 -5.42 11.11 6.57
N PHE A 52 -4.38 10.42 6.10
CA PHE A 52 -3.98 9.14 6.68
C PHE A 52 -3.27 9.29 8.03
N GLU A 53 -2.41 10.29 8.16
CA GLU A 53 -1.75 10.59 9.45
C GLU A 53 -2.78 10.98 10.51
N LYS A 54 -3.74 11.87 10.17
CA LYS A 54 -4.87 12.21 11.04
C LYS A 54 -5.71 11.00 11.43
N ALA A 55 -5.94 10.07 10.49
CA ALA A 55 -6.68 8.84 10.78
C ALA A 55 -5.92 7.90 11.71
N LEU A 56 -4.59 7.79 11.57
CA LEU A 56 -3.75 7.05 12.50
C LEU A 56 -3.78 7.66 13.90
N GLU A 57 -3.67 8.99 14.00
CA GLU A 57 -3.74 9.71 15.27
C GLU A 57 -5.08 9.46 15.99
N GLN A 58 -6.20 9.55 15.27
CA GLN A 58 -7.53 9.21 15.79
C GLN A 58 -7.63 7.76 16.25
N ALA A 59 -6.91 6.85 15.59
CA ALA A 59 -6.83 5.44 15.96
C ALA A 59 -5.82 5.16 17.10
N GLY A 60 -5.14 6.18 17.64
CA GLY A 60 -4.13 6.06 18.68
C GLY A 60 -2.80 5.46 18.20
N LYS A 61 -2.48 5.60 16.92
CA LYS A 61 -1.29 5.06 16.25
C LYS A 61 -0.49 6.18 15.57
N SER A 62 0.73 5.87 15.14
CA SER A 62 1.62 6.80 14.45
C SER A 62 2.38 6.13 13.30
N LEU A 63 2.81 6.91 12.31
CA LEU A 63 3.73 6.46 11.26
C LEU A 63 5.07 5.92 11.80
N LYS A 64 5.41 6.24 13.05
CA LYS A 64 6.62 5.73 13.75
C LYS A 64 6.43 4.32 14.33
N ASP A 65 5.19 3.83 14.40
CA ASP A 65 4.90 2.53 14.99
C ASP A 65 5.47 1.41 14.12
N LYS A 66 6.12 0.43 14.76
CA LYS A 66 6.75 -0.70 14.06
C LYS A 66 5.77 -1.55 13.24
N LYS A 67 4.47 -1.43 13.49
CA LYS A 67 3.40 -2.16 12.79
C LYS A 67 2.67 -1.33 11.74
N VAL A 68 3.09 -0.08 11.52
CA VAL A 68 2.61 0.80 10.45
C VAL A 68 3.70 0.87 9.38
N ILE A 69 3.49 0.18 8.26
CA ILE A 69 4.54 -0.13 7.29
C ILE A 69 4.27 0.54 5.95
N ALA A 70 5.23 1.36 5.51
CA ALA A 70 5.29 1.83 4.13
C ALA A 70 5.74 0.67 3.22
N VAL A 71 4.88 0.20 2.33
CA VAL A 71 5.20 -0.94 1.44
C VAL A 71 6.16 -0.55 0.32
N SER A 72 6.32 0.74 0.07
CA SER A 72 7.29 1.32 -0.86
C SER A 72 8.70 1.45 -0.28
N LYS A 73 8.96 1.06 0.98
CA LYS A 73 10.21 1.36 1.69
C LYS A 73 11.52 1.03 0.94
N ASP A 74 11.53 -0.03 0.11
CA ASP A 74 12.71 -0.46 -0.64
C ASP A 74 12.74 0.08 -2.09
N VAL A 75 11.80 0.94 -2.44
CA VAL A 75 11.76 1.61 -3.74
C VAL A 75 12.73 2.79 -3.74
N LYS A 76 13.44 2.95 -4.86
CA LYS A 76 14.15 4.20 -5.12
C LYS A 76 13.12 5.22 -5.60
N PRO A 77 12.88 6.32 -4.87
CA PRO A 77 11.88 7.30 -5.25
C PRO A 77 12.28 8.00 -6.55
N ILE A 78 11.25 8.38 -7.30
CA ILE A 78 11.32 9.42 -8.33
C ILE A 78 10.69 10.66 -7.72
N TYR A 79 11.18 11.84 -8.07
CA TYR A 79 10.67 13.11 -7.56
C TYR A 79 9.86 13.82 -8.64
N LEU A 80 8.96 14.70 -8.22
CA LEU A 80 8.29 15.62 -9.11
C LEU A 80 9.31 16.54 -9.80
N ASN A 81 8.96 17.04 -10.99
CA ASN A 81 9.85 17.84 -11.81
C ASN A 81 10.41 19.04 -11.03
N GLY A 82 11.74 19.11 -10.91
CA GLY A 82 12.44 20.19 -10.21
C GLY A 82 12.56 20.03 -8.69
N GLU A 83 12.08 18.92 -8.12
CA GLU A 83 11.99 18.71 -6.67
C GLU A 83 12.91 17.59 -6.16
N GLU A 84 14.02 17.35 -6.85
CA GLU A 84 14.96 16.26 -6.55
C GLU A 84 15.45 16.35 -5.08
N GLY A 85 15.28 15.25 -4.34
CA GLY A 85 15.68 15.17 -2.93
C GLY A 85 14.62 15.65 -1.93
N ASN A 86 13.54 16.30 -2.39
CA ASN A 86 12.45 16.75 -1.54
C ASN A 86 11.47 15.59 -1.24
N LYS A 87 11.44 15.12 0.02
CA LYS A 87 10.60 13.97 0.42
C LYS A 87 9.10 14.23 0.22
N ASP A 88 8.66 15.47 0.37
CA ASP A 88 7.25 15.86 0.23
C ASP A 88 6.82 15.96 -1.25
N LYS A 89 7.77 15.71 -2.16
CA LYS A 89 7.59 15.78 -3.62
C LYS A 89 8.04 14.49 -4.29
N GLN A 90 7.97 13.37 -3.57
CA GLN A 90 8.13 12.05 -4.17
C GLN A 90 6.90 11.74 -5.03
N ASP A 91 7.13 11.13 -6.19
CA ASP A 91 6.05 10.56 -7.01
C ASP A 91 5.59 9.24 -6.35
N PRO A 92 4.30 9.15 -5.96
CA PRO A 92 3.82 7.98 -5.23
C PRO A 92 3.57 6.75 -6.09
N HIS A 93 3.52 6.87 -7.42
CA HIS A 93 3.00 5.83 -8.33
C HIS A 93 4.02 4.73 -8.65
N ALA A 94 4.91 4.43 -7.70
CA ALA A 94 5.98 3.46 -7.86
C ALA A 94 5.49 2.06 -8.27
N TRP A 95 4.28 1.67 -7.86
CA TRP A 95 3.70 0.36 -8.16
C TRP A 95 3.42 0.10 -9.65
N LEU A 96 3.41 1.15 -10.48
CA LEU A 96 3.24 1.01 -11.94
C LEU A 96 4.46 0.36 -12.62
N SER A 97 5.61 0.36 -11.95
CA SER A 97 6.76 -0.45 -12.36
C SER A 97 6.66 -1.86 -11.77
N LEU A 98 6.76 -2.89 -12.63
CA LEU A 98 6.73 -4.29 -12.20
C LEU A 98 7.85 -4.62 -11.19
N ASP A 99 9.04 -4.04 -11.38
CA ASP A 99 10.18 -4.24 -10.48
C ASP A 99 9.88 -3.70 -9.08
N ASN A 100 9.22 -2.53 -9.00
CA ASN A 100 8.75 -1.99 -7.74
C ASN A 100 7.59 -2.81 -7.17
N GLY A 101 6.67 -3.29 -8.00
CA GLY A 101 5.60 -4.21 -7.58
C GLY A 101 6.15 -5.46 -6.88
N ILE A 102 7.25 -6.04 -7.36
CA ILE A 102 7.96 -7.15 -6.68
C ILE A 102 8.43 -6.72 -5.28
N LYS A 103 8.94 -5.50 -5.12
CA LYS A 103 9.39 -4.98 -3.82
C LYS A 103 8.22 -4.79 -2.85
N TYR A 104 7.10 -4.24 -3.30
CA TYR A 104 5.88 -4.12 -2.50
C TYR A 104 5.44 -5.48 -1.96
N VAL A 105 5.43 -6.48 -2.84
CA VAL A 105 5.03 -7.85 -2.47
C VAL A 105 6.01 -8.51 -1.50
N LYS A 106 7.31 -8.24 -1.62
CA LYS A 106 8.30 -8.67 -0.62
C LYS A 106 8.05 -8.04 0.75
N GLN A 107 7.66 -6.75 0.79
CA GLN A 107 7.29 -6.08 2.03
C GLN A 107 6.04 -6.69 2.67
N PHE A 108 4.99 -6.98 1.87
CA PHE A 108 3.81 -7.70 2.37
C PHE A 108 4.19 -9.04 3.02
N ASN A 109 4.99 -9.88 2.36
CA ASN A 109 5.41 -11.16 2.91
C ASN A 109 6.19 -11.05 4.21
N LYS A 110 7.10 -10.08 4.26
CA LYS A 110 7.96 -9.86 5.42
C LYS A 110 7.14 -9.56 6.67
N HIS A 111 6.02 -8.85 6.51
CA HIS A 111 5.21 -8.37 7.63
C HIS A 111 3.95 -9.20 7.90
N LEU A 112 3.48 -9.98 6.93
CA LEU A 112 2.28 -10.81 7.07
C LEU A 112 2.58 -12.30 7.23
N SER A 113 3.86 -12.72 7.27
CA SER A 113 4.26 -14.14 7.26
C SER A 113 3.65 -14.94 6.11
N ILE A 114 3.28 -14.27 5.02
CA ILE A 114 2.69 -14.92 3.83
C ILE A 114 3.79 -15.70 3.12
N THR A 115 3.59 -17.01 3.00
CA THR A 115 4.58 -17.91 2.40
C THR A 115 4.74 -17.63 0.90
N THR A 116 5.99 -17.46 0.46
CA THR A 116 6.42 -17.03 -0.88
C THR A 116 5.94 -17.87 -2.06
N LYS A 117 5.46 -19.11 -1.83
CA LYS A 117 5.00 -20.03 -2.89
C LYS A 117 3.84 -19.47 -3.72
N ASN A 118 2.93 -18.71 -3.11
CA ASN A 118 1.71 -18.23 -3.79
C ASN A 118 1.95 -16.98 -4.65
N ILE A 119 3.01 -16.21 -4.40
CA ILE A 119 3.21 -14.91 -5.04
C ILE A 119 3.68 -14.98 -6.47
N LYS A 120 4.60 -15.90 -6.78
CA LYS A 120 5.00 -16.12 -8.18
C LYS A 120 3.78 -16.50 -9.03
N GLN A 121 2.83 -17.24 -8.46
CA GLN A 121 1.63 -17.67 -9.16
C GLN A 121 0.59 -16.55 -9.31
N ILE A 122 0.36 -15.74 -8.26
CA ILE A 122 -0.56 -14.58 -8.30
C ILE A 122 -0.04 -13.49 -9.24
N MET A 123 1.26 -13.20 -9.21
CA MET A 123 1.87 -12.20 -10.10
C MET A 123 1.86 -12.66 -11.56
N LYS A 124 2.18 -13.94 -11.80
CA LYS A 124 2.09 -14.51 -13.15
C LYS A 124 0.64 -14.47 -13.66
N SER A 125 -0.35 -14.86 -12.85
CA SER A 125 -1.75 -14.86 -13.28
C SER A 125 -2.32 -13.46 -13.55
N LYS A 126 -1.99 -12.46 -12.71
CA LYS A 126 -2.46 -11.08 -12.91
C LYS A 126 -1.78 -10.42 -14.10
N VAL A 127 -0.46 -10.57 -14.27
CA VAL A 127 0.25 -10.03 -15.45
C VAL A 127 -0.26 -10.67 -16.74
N THR A 128 -0.53 -11.98 -16.75
CA THR A 128 -1.10 -12.65 -17.92
C THR A 128 -2.52 -12.16 -18.24
N ASN A 129 -3.37 -11.91 -17.24
CA ASN A 129 -4.71 -11.39 -17.47
C ASN A 129 -4.73 -9.92 -17.93
N THR A 130 -3.85 -9.07 -17.39
CA THR A 130 -3.74 -7.67 -17.83
C THR A 130 -3.23 -7.57 -19.28
N LEU A 131 -2.32 -8.45 -19.69
CA LEU A 131 -1.83 -8.51 -21.07
C LEU A 131 -2.85 -9.11 -22.06
N LEU A 132 -3.76 -9.99 -21.59
CA LEU A 132 -4.84 -10.52 -22.43
C LEU A 132 -5.94 -9.47 -22.68
N ASN A 133 -6.30 -8.69 -21.65
CA ASN A 133 -7.36 -7.67 -21.76
C ASN A 133 -6.95 -6.43 -22.57
N TRP A 134 -5.66 -6.26 -22.87
CA TRP A 134 -5.15 -5.20 -23.75
C TRP A 134 -5.12 -5.59 -25.23
N LYS A 135 -5.42 -6.86 -25.56
CA LYS A 135 -5.42 -7.38 -26.94
C LYS A 135 -6.83 -7.54 -27.55
N ASN A 136 -7.87 -7.10 -26.85
CA ASN A 136 -9.26 -7.07 -27.34
C ASN A 136 -9.80 -5.65 -27.38
#